data_AF-I7LHT7-F1
#
_entry.id   AF-I7LHT7-F1
#
_cell.length_a   1.000
_cell.length_b   1.000
_cell.length_c   1.000
_cell.angle_alpha   90.00
_cell.angle_beta   90.00
_cell.angle_gamma   90.00
#
_symmetry.space_group_name_H-M   'P 1'
#
loop_
_entity.id
_entity.type
_entity.pdbx_description
1 polymer ?
#
loop_
_entity_poly.entity_id
_entity_poly.type
_entity_poly.pdbx_seq_one_letter_code
_entity_poly.pdbx_strand_id
1 'polypeptide(L)'
;MFKLTSDRIDYSSILSAPFGYRLDFCVGTTYSLELDALIGTSISLGLSEDIDGYIKDNPIYMFEALSKTADKTAVFCQGGQIKAPFKSNTLYILLEKMVAEINMKNNKSFHPKTWFIKYTNDKDSIYRFIVLSRNLTFDNSWDVAVCLEGRIQDKTIKEKNKPIRDFLLSLINLENGGLNISKKEK
;
A
#
# COMPACT_ATOMS: atom_id res chain seq x y z
N MET A 1 22.96 -21.49 -4.75
CA MET A 1 23.09 -20.04 -4.54
C MET A 1 21.89 -19.37 -5.17
N PHE A 2 21.19 -18.48 -4.45
CA PHE A 2 19.99 -17.82 -4.95
C PHE A 2 20.33 -16.93 -6.17
N LYS A 3 19.49 -16.95 -7.19
CA LYS A 3 19.59 -16.12 -8.41
C LYS A 3 18.69 -14.90 -8.25
N LEU A 4 19.30 -13.71 -8.24
CA LEU A 4 18.59 -12.43 -8.07
C LEU A 4 17.45 -12.20 -9.08
N THR A 5 17.54 -12.79 -10.27
CA THR A 5 16.55 -12.61 -11.34
C THR A 5 15.35 -13.55 -11.26
N SER A 6 15.43 -14.65 -10.51
CA SER A 6 14.36 -15.66 -10.41
C SER A 6 13.85 -15.88 -8.99
N ASP A 7 14.68 -15.58 -7.99
CA ASP A 7 14.41 -15.90 -6.59
C ASP A 7 14.00 -14.65 -5.80
N ARG A 8 13.85 -13.51 -6.48
CA ARG A 8 13.35 -12.27 -5.90
C ARG A 8 11.83 -12.22 -6.05
N ILE A 9 11.18 -11.85 -4.97
CA ILE A 9 9.76 -11.53 -4.98
C ILE A 9 9.53 -10.33 -5.91
N ASP A 10 8.73 -10.52 -6.94
CA ASP A 10 8.29 -9.42 -7.79
C ASP A 10 7.16 -8.65 -7.08
N TYR A 11 7.54 -7.54 -6.44
CA TYR A 11 6.60 -6.67 -5.74
C TYR A 11 5.53 -6.10 -6.67
N SER A 12 5.85 -5.88 -7.94
CA SER A 12 4.89 -5.35 -8.89
C SER A 12 3.74 -6.34 -9.08
N SER A 13 4.03 -7.61 -9.37
CA SER A 13 3.00 -8.66 -9.47
C SER A 13 2.21 -8.88 -8.18
N ILE A 14 2.85 -8.83 -7.00
CA ILE A 14 2.14 -8.96 -5.72
C ILE A 14 1.16 -7.80 -5.48
N LEU A 15 1.47 -6.60 -5.99
CA LEU A 15 0.64 -5.41 -5.85
C LEU A 15 -0.34 -5.21 -7.00
N SER A 16 -0.19 -5.91 -8.11
CA SER A 16 -1.10 -5.77 -9.24
C SER A 16 -2.44 -6.44 -9.00
N ALA A 17 -3.51 -5.81 -9.50
CA ALA A 17 -4.84 -6.39 -9.49
C ALA A 17 -4.87 -7.68 -10.33
N PRO A 18 -5.57 -8.74 -9.90
CA PRO A 18 -5.84 -9.89 -10.76
C PRO A 18 -6.61 -9.48 -12.03
N PHE A 19 -6.50 -10.27 -13.10
CA PHE A 19 -7.23 -10.04 -14.35
C PHE A 19 -8.71 -9.69 -14.14
N GLY A 20 -9.18 -8.61 -14.77
CA GLY A 20 -10.56 -8.15 -14.69
C GLY A 20 -10.96 -7.48 -13.36
N TYR A 21 -10.03 -7.30 -12.42
CA TYR A 21 -10.25 -6.52 -11.21
C TYR A 21 -9.58 -5.15 -11.30
N ARG A 22 -10.13 -4.19 -10.56
CA ARG A 22 -9.56 -2.84 -10.38
C ARG A 22 -9.36 -2.53 -8.90
N LEU A 23 -8.41 -1.66 -8.60
CA LEU A 23 -8.20 -1.15 -7.25
C LEU A 23 -9.45 -0.41 -6.74
N ASP A 24 -9.92 -0.79 -5.55
CA ASP A 24 -10.97 -0.07 -4.80
C ASP A 24 -10.35 0.79 -3.71
N PHE A 25 -9.56 0.20 -2.82
CA PHE A 25 -8.74 0.94 -1.86
C PHE A 25 -7.48 0.16 -1.46
N CYS A 26 -6.48 0.88 -0.96
CA CYS A 26 -5.20 0.36 -0.51
C CYS A 26 -4.76 1.06 0.77
N VAL A 27 -4.34 0.30 1.78
CA VAL A 27 -3.70 0.82 3.00
C VAL A 27 -2.32 0.19 3.13
N GLY A 28 -1.28 1.00 2.98
CA GLY A 28 0.11 0.62 3.15
C GLY A 28 0.64 1.06 4.52
N THR A 29 1.59 0.31 5.06
CA THR A 29 2.41 0.74 6.18
C THR A 29 3.88 0.46 5.89
N THR A 30 4.76 1.34 6.35
CA THR A 30 6.20 1.14 6.27
C THR A 30 6.94 1.92 7.36
N TYR A 31 8.20 1.58 7.64
CA TYR A 31 9.02 2.43 8.52
C TYR A 31 9.67 3.55 7.69
N SER A 32 10.48 3.17 6.69
CA SER A 32 11.13 4.11 5.77
C SER A 32 10.46 4.11 4.40
N LEU A 33 10.34 5.29 3.80
CA LEU A 33 9.68 5.49 2.53
C LEU A 33 10.56 6.31 1.59
N GLU A 34 10.84 5.78 0.41
CA GLU A 34 11.39 6.54 -0.72
C GLU A 34 10.25 6.86 -1.70
N LEU A 35 10.05 8.14 -2.02
CA LEU A 35 8.93 8.56 -2.88
C LEU A 35 8.99 7.91 -4.28
N ASP A 36 10.19 7.70 -4.82
CA ASP A 36 10.38 7.00 -6.09
C ASP A 36 9.94 5.53 -6.02
N ALA A 37 10.12 4.85 -4.88
CA ALA A 37 9.61 3.50 -4.68
C ALA A 37 8.07 3.50 -4.58
N LEU A 38 7.48 4.52 -3.94
CA LEU A 38 6.03 4.71 -3.89
C LEU A 38 5.43 4.96 -5.28
N ILE A 39 6.12 5.66 -6.19
CA ILE A 39 5.68 5.79 -7.59
C ILE A 39 5.56 4.41 -8.23
N GLY A 40 6.60 3.57 -8.12
CA GLY A 40 6.60 2.23 -8.69
C GLY A 40 5.47 1.34 -8.15
N THR A 41 5.23 1.40 -6.84
CA THR A 41 4.10 0.72 -6.18
C THR A 41 2.76 1.24 -6.68
N SER A 42 2.60 2.55 -6.80
CA SER A 42 1.35 3.17 -7.24
C SER A 42 1.02 2.79 -8.69
N ILE A 43 2.03 2.74 -9.55
CA ILE A 43 1.88 2.24 -10.92
C ILE A 43 1.45 0.77 -10.88
N SER A 44 2.08 -0.07 -10.05
CA SER A 44 1.72 -1.49 -9.96
C SER A 44 0.28 -1.71 -9.48
N LEU A 45 -0.22 -0.89 -8.56
CA LEU A 45 -1.59 -0.89 -8.04
C LEU A 45 -2.62 -0.35 -9.04
N GLY A 46 -2.23 0.65 -9.83
CA GLY A 46 -3.11 1.35 -10.77
C GLY A 46 -3.19 0.71 -12.15
N LEU A 47 -2.19 -0.08 -12.54
CA LEU A 47 -2.20 -0.83 -13.80
C LEU A 47 -3.12 -2.05 -13.67
N SER A 48 -4.20 -2.07 -14.45
CA SER A 48 -4.90 -3.30 -14.79
C SER A 48 -4.15 -4.03 -15.92
N GLU A 49 -4.21 -5.36 -15.97
CA GLU A 49 -3.60 -6.14 -17.06
C GLU A 49 -4.04 -5.69 -18.47
N ASP A 50 -5.18 -5.01 -18.59
CA ASP A 50 -5.68 -4.42 -19.86
C ASP A 50 -4.82 -3.26 -20.41
N ILE A 51 -3.82 -2.78 -19.67
CA ILE A 51 -2.93 -1.69 -20.10
C ILE A 51 -1.66 -2.32 -20.70
N ASP A 52 -1.75 -2.67 -21.97
CA ASP A 52 -0.66 -3.23 -22.77
C ASP A 52 0.66 -2.44 -22.60
N GLY A 53 1.77 -3.19 -22.58
CA GLY A 53 3.11 -2.75 -22.17
C GLY A 53 3.78 -1.62 -22.97
N TYR A 54 3.10 -1.00 -23.94
CA TYR A 54 3.56 0.17 -24.69
C TYR A 54 3.33 1.51 -23.96
N ILE A 55 2.66 1.49 -22.81
CA ILE A 55 2.13 2.68 -22.15
C ILE A 55 3.03 3.18 -20.99
N LYS A 56 3.98 2.37 -20.50
CA LYS A 56 4.87 2.74 -19.38
C LYS A 56 5.77 3.95 -19.68
N ASP A 57 6.04 4.24 -20.96
CA ASP A 57 6.91 5.35 -21.39
C ASP A 57 6.15 6.66 -21.68
N ASN A 58 4.82 6.68 -21.53
CA ASN A 58 4.04 7.89 -21.76
C ASN A 58 3.73 8.60 -20.42
N PRO A 59 4.29 9.82 -20.19
CA PRO A 59 4.11 10.57 -18.95
C PRO A 59 2.65 10.85 -18.58
N ILE A 60 1.76 10.95 -19.57
CA ILE A 60 0.33 11.22 -19.37
C ILE A 60 -0.34 10.02 -18.71
N TYR A 61 -0.05 8.82 -19.17
CA TYR A 61 -0.62 7.60 -18.60
C TYR A 61 -0.05 7.29 -17.22
N MET A 62 1.24 7.59 -16.98
CA MET A 62 1.81 7.52 -15.64
C MET A 62 1.09 8.45 -14.68
N PHE A 63 0.84 9.70 -15.10
CA PHE A 63 0.09 10.66 -14.31
C PHE A 63 -1.34 10.20 -14.03
N GLU A 64 -2.04 9.66 -15.03
CA GLU A 64 -3.40 9.14 -14.88
C GLU A 64 -3.44 7.95 -13.91
N ALA A 65 -2.53 6.98 -14.06
CA ALA A 65 -2.43 5.81 -13.17
C ALA A 65 -2.11 6.23 -11.73
N LEU A 66 -1.20 7.18 -11.55
CA LEU A 66 -0.87 7.75 -10.24
C LEU A 66 -2.06 8.48 -9.64
N SER A 67 -2.74 9.33 -10.41
CA SER A 67 -3.90 10.09 -9.93
C SER A 67 -5.03 9.16 -9.49
N LYS A 68 -5.37 8.14 -10.30
CA LYS A 68 -6.39 7.14 -9.96
C LYS A 68 -6.06 6.35 -8.70
N THR A 69 -4.77 6.10 -8.46
CA THR A 69 -4.29 5.33 -7.30
C THR A 69 -4.19 6.18 -6.05
N ALA A 70 -3.82 7.46 -6.20
CA ALA A 70 -3.62 8.37 -5.09
C ALA A 70 -4.88 8.58 -4.26
N ASP A 71 -6.03 8.76 -4.91
CA ASP A 71 -7.32 8.95 -4.21
C ASP A 71 -7.81 7.69 -3.47
N LYS A 72 -7.20 6.53 -3.73
CA LYS A 72 -7.59 5.23 -3.18
C LYS A 72 -6.58 4.65 -2.21
N THR A 73 -5.45 5.33 -2.00
CA THR A 73 -4.30 4.75 -1.29
C THR A 73 -3.87 5.65 -0.14
N ALA A 74 -3.80 5.06 1.05
CA ALA A 74 -3.20 5.68 2.22
C ALA A 74 -1.98 4.87 2.66
N VAL A 75 -0.82 5.52 2.81
CA VAL A 75 0.42 4.91 3.27
C VAL A 75 0.85 5.57 4.56
N PHE A 76 0.85 4.81 5.64
CA PHE A 76 1.35 5.26 6.92
C PHE A 76 2.85 4.98 7.02
N CYS A 77 3.64 5.99 7.34
CA CYS A 77 5.08 5.83 7.56
C CYS A 77 5.53 6.45 8.88
N GLN A 78 6.68 6.05 9.39
CA GLN A 78 7.25 6.70 10.57
C GLN A 78 7.57 8.16 10.23
N GLY A 79 7.22 9.08 11.14
CA GLY A 79 7.54 10.49 11.01
C GLY A 79 9.04 10.73 10.88
N GLY A 80 9.44 11.55 9.90
CA GLY A 80 10.83 11.85 9.59
C GLY A 80 11.60 10.73 8.87
N GLN A 81 10.91 9.69 8.38
CA GLN A 81 11.51 8.59 7.62
C GLN A 81 11.11 8.58 6.14
N ILE A 82 10.63 9.72 5.62
CA ILE A 82 10.40 9.93 4.19
C ILE A 82 11.68 10.51 3.58
N LYS A 83 12.26 9.77 2.64
CA LYS A 83 13.37 10.24 1.82
C LYS A 83 12.82 10.88 0.55
N ALA A 84 12.97 12.20 0.49
CA ALA A 84 12.65 12.98 -0.69
C ALA A 84 13.68 12.71 -1.82
N PRO A 85 13.24 12.82 -3.08
CA PRO A 85 14.06 12.67 -4.27
C PRO A 85 15.00 13.87 -4.45
N PHE A 86 16.12 13.65 -5.14
CA PHE A 86 17.09 14.72 -5.45
C PHE A 86 16.57 15.74 -6.48
N LYS A 87 15.55 15.40 -7.27
CA LYS A 87 14.92 16.29 -8.25
C LYS A 87 13.42 16.35 -7.97
N SER A 88 12.87 17.57 -7.95
CA SER A 88 11.43 17.75 -7.83
C SER A 88 10.71 17.32 -9.12
N ASN A 89 9.65 16.56 -8.96
CA ASN A 89 8.73 16.12 -10.02
C ASN A 89 7.30 16.45 -9.55
N THR A 90 6.47 16.97 -10.44
CA THR A 90 5.05 17.28 -10.18
C THR A 90 4.28 16.07 -9.64
N LEU A 91 4.70 14.85 -9.98
CA LEU A 91 4.10 13.62 -9.47
C LEU A 91 4.14 13.49 -7.94
N TYR A 92 5.13 14.09 -7.26
CA TYR A 92 5.24 13.99 -5.80
C TYR A 92 4.09 14.70 -5.07
N ILE A 93 3.46 15.71 -5.68
CA ILE A 93 2.28 16.38 -5.11
C ILE A 93 1.11 15.41 -4.98
N LEU A 94 0.98 14.44 -5.90
CA LEU A 94 -0.03 13.39 -5.80
C LEU A 94 0.29 12.42 -4.67
N LEU A 95 1.58 12.09 -4.50
CA LEU A 95 2.05 11.16 -3.47
C LEU A 95 1.95 11.74 -2.05
N GLU A 96 2.16 13.06 -1.88
CA GLU A 96 2.00 13.73 -0.59
C GLU A 96 0.61 13.49 0.01
N LYS A 97 -0.44 13.46 -0.83
CA LYS A 97 -1.81 13.17 -0.39
C LYS A 97 -2.01 11.73 0.06
N MET A 98 -1.16 10.81 -0.39
CA MET A 98 -1.24 9.39 -0.04
C MET A 98 -0.53 9.10 1.28
N VAL A 99 0.45 9.92 1.69
CA VAL A 99 1.34 9.57 2.80
C VAL A 99 0.92 10.27 4.09
N ALA A 100 0.75 9.48 5.15
CA ALA A 100 0.45 9.93 6.49
C ALA A 100 1.61 9.59 7.44
N GLU A 101 2.21 10.61 8.05
CA GLU A 101 3.33 10.43 8.98
C GLU A 101 2.84 10.12 10.41
N ILE A 102 3.27 8.98 10.95
CA ILE A 102 3.01 8.56 12.32
C ILE A 102 4.16 9.00 13.23
N ASN A 103 3.85 9.95 14.11
CA ASN A 103 4.79 10.47 15.11
C ASN A 103 4.63 9.72 16.44
N MET A 104 5.48 8.71 16.64
CA MET A 104 5.48 7.91 17.87
C MET A 104 6.10 8.68 19.05
N LYS A 105 5.47 8.58 20.23
CA LYS A 105 6.00 9.13 21.49
C LYS A 105 6.88 8.11 22.23
N ASN A 106 7.67 8.58 23.19
CA ASN A 106 8.44 7.77 24.15
C ASN A 106 9.43 6.78 23.51
N ASN A 107 10.19 7.24 22.50
CA ASN A 107 11.20 6.45 21.79
C ASN A 107 10.67 5.14 21.16
N LYS A 108 9.36 5.08 20.87
CA LYS A 108 8.76 3.97 20.12
C LYS A 108 8.93 4.21 18.62
N SER A 109 8.93 3.14 17.85
CA SER A 109 8.99 3.19 16.38
C SER A 109 7.74 2.59 15.76
N PHE A 110 7.23 3.22 14.71
CA PHE A 110 6.21 2.68 13.84
C PHE A 110 6.87 1.77 12.81
N HIS A 111 6.90 0.47 13.09
CA HIS A 111 7.65 -0.50 12.27
C HIS A 111 6.85 -1.48 11.38
N PRO A 112 5.50 -1.45 11.27
CA PRO A 112 4.79 -2.38 10.41
C PRO A 112 5.12 -2.11 8.93
N LYS A 113 5.16 -3.19 8.14
CA LYS A 113 5.43 -3.18 6.71
C LYS A 113 4.39 -4.07 6.05
N THR A 114 3.23 -3.50 5.77
CA THR A 114 2.06 -4.26 5.33
C THR A 114 1.32 -3.53 4.23
N TRP A 115 0.58 -4.30 3.43
CA TRP A 115 -0.41 -3.77 2.52
C TRP A 115 -1.74 -4.48 2.77
N PHE A 116 -2.82 -3.71 2.89
CA PHE A 116 -4.18 -4.22 2.88
C PHE A 116 -4.91 -3.61 1.70
N ILE A 117 -5.29 -4.46 0.74
CA ILE A 117 -5.77 -4.03 -0.57
C ILE A 117 -7.12 -4.66 -0.81
N LYS A 118 -8.06 -3.87 -1.32
CA LYS A 118 -9.30 -4.38 -1.89
C LYS A 118 -9.30 -4.13 -3.38
N TYR A 119 -9.50 -5.22 -4.12
CA TYR A 119 -9.82 -5.19 -5.53
C TYR A 119 -11.29 -5.54 -5.74
N THR A 120 -11.91 -4.94 -6.75
CA THR A 120 -13.30 -5.21 -7.11
C THR A 120 -13.42 -5.42 -8.60
N ASN A 121 -14.39 -6.23 -9.01
CA ASN A 121 -14.92 -6.24 -10.36
C ASN A 121 -16.45 -6.05 -10.26
N ASP A 122 -17.19 -6.38 -11.32
CA ASP A 122 -18.64 -6.21 -11.35
C ASP A 122 -19.40 -7.31 -10.60
N LYS A 123 -18.73 -8.39 -10.18
CA LYS A 123 -19.32 -9.58 -9.56
C LYS A 123 -18.96 -9.71 -8.08
N ASP A 124 -17.69 -9.52 -7.73
CA ASP A 124 -17.16 -9.77 -6.39
C ASP A 124 -15.97 -8.86 -6.02
N SER A 125 -15.44 -9.08 -4.82
CA SER A 125 -14.27 -8.37 -4.31
C SER A 125 -13.24 -9.35 -3.74
N ILE A 126 -11.97 -9.04 -3.99
CA ILE A 126 -10.81 -9.74 -3.44
C ILE A 126 -10.13 -8.81 -2.45
N TYR A 127 -9.81 -9.34 -1.28
CA TYR A 127 -9.00 -8.68 -0.27
C TYR A 127 -7.65 -9.36 -0.22
N ARG A 128 -6.58 -8.57 -0.31
CA ARG A 128 -5.20 -9.03 -0.23
C ARG A 128 -4.54 -8.37 0.98
N PHE A 129 -3.98 -9.18 1.87
CA PHE A 129 -3.16 -8.74 2.98
C PHE A 129 -1.74 -9.24 2.80
N ILE A 130 -0.79 -8.31 2.73
CA ILE A 130 0.62 -8.58 2.49
C ILE A 130 1.39 -8.15 3.72
N VAL A 131 2.26 -9.02 4.23
CA VAL A 131 3.22 -8.70 5.28
C VAL A 131 4.62 -8.82 4.71
N LEU A 132 5.43 -7.78 4.90
CA LEU A 132 6.75 -7.63 4.32
C LEU A 132 7.82 -7.51 5.41
N SER A 133 9.02 -7.99 5.15
CA SER A 133 10.19 -7.65 5.98
C SER A 133 10.88 -6.36 5.54
N ARG A 134 10.69 -5.94 4.27
CA ARG A 134 11.33 -4.76 3.67
C ARG A 134 10.47 -3.49 3.82
N ASN A 135 11.16 -2.36 3.95
CA ASN A 135 10.56 -1.04 3.82
C ASN A 135 10.26 -0.67 2.36
N LEU A 136 9.52 0.41 2.14
CA LEU A 136 9.19 0.90 0.81
C LEU A 136 10.35 1.74 0.25
N THR A 137 11.45 1.06 -0.11
CA THR A 137 12.70 1.68 -0.57
C THR A 137 13.34 0.84 -1.69
N PHE A 138 14.40 1.35 -2.33
CA PHE A 138 15.20 0.60 -3.30
C PHE A 138 16.33 -0.23 -2.68
N ASP A 139 16.27 -0.53 -1.38
CA ASP A 139 17.27 -1.41 -0.78
C ASP A 139 17.28 -2.81 -1.45
N ASN A 140 18.48 -3.34 -1.64
CA ASN A 140 18.71 -4.66 -2.25
C ASN A 140 18.94 -5.75 -1.20
N SER A 141 18.45 -5.54 0.03
CA SER A 141 18.56 -6.53 1.10
C SER A 141 17.70 -7.74 0.78
N TRP A 142 18.00 -8.91 1.34
CA TRP A 142 17.11 -10.05 1.25
C TRP A 142 15.83 -9.79 2.04
N ASP A 143 14.72 -10.32 1.55
CA ASP A 143 13.42 -10.10 2.16
C ASP A 143 12.52 -11.33 2.07
N VAL A 144 11.47 -11.28 2.89
CA VAL A 144 10.40 -12.25 2.91
C VAL A 144 9.08 -11.49 2.83
N ALA A 145 8.16 -12.00 2.02
CA ALA A 145 6.78 -11.54 1.99
C ALA A 145 5.82 -12.72 2.22
N VAL A 146 4.74 -12.45 2.92
CA VAL A 146 3.58 -13.34 3.01
C VAL A 146 2.41 -12.61 2.36
N CYS A 147 1.80 -13.25 1.35
CA CYS A 147 0.61 -12.74 0.68
C CYS A 147 -0.57 -13.64 1.01
N LEU A 148 -1.63 -13.06 1.58
CA LEU A 148 -2.87 -13.74 1.94
C LEU A 148 -4.02 -13.13 1.15
N GLU A 149 -4.81 -13.97 0.50
CA GLU A 149 -5.98 -13.54 -0.25
C GLU A 149 -7.28 -14.12 0.31
N GLY A 150 -8.34 -13.33 0.28
CA GLY A 150 -9.66 -13.74 0.70
C GLY A 150 -10.76 -13.09 -0.13
N ARG A 151 -11.86 -13.82 -0.33
CA ARG A 151 -13.11 -13.32 -0.90
C ARG A 151 -14.17 -13.24 0.18
N ILE A 152 -15.10 -12.29 0.05
CA ILE A 152 -16.29 -12.25 0.90
C ILE A 152 -17.26 -13.32 0.37
N GLN A 153 -17.47 -14.36 1.16
CA GLN A 153 -18.46 -15.41 0.86
C GLN A 153 -19.84 -15.06 1.43
N ASP A 154 -19.88 -14.34 2.55
CA ASP A 154 -21.08 -13.90 3.25
C ASP A 154 -20.86 -12.52 3.88
N LYS A 155 -21.93 -11.72 4.04
CA LYS A 155 -21.84 -10.37 4.62
C LYS A 155 -21.64 -10.37 6.14
N THR A 156 -21.35 -11.52 6.75
CA THR A 156 -21.16 -11.63 8.20
C THR A 156 -19.73 -11.25 8.59
N ILE A 157 -19.58 -10.53 9.70
CA ILE A 157 -18.27 -10.21 10.26
C ILE A 157 -17.71 -11.49 10.87
N LYS A 158 -16.59 -11.98 10.34
CA LYS A 158 -15.89 -13.14 10.91
C LYS A 158 -14.90 -12.69 11.97
N GLU A 159 -14.97 -13.29 13.16
CA GLU A 159 -14.04 -12.99 14.27
C GLU A 159 -12.57 -13.17 13.87
N LYS A 160 -12.25 -14.11 12.95
CA LYS A 160 -10.89 -14.31 12.45
C LYS A 160 -10.29 -13.07 11.74
N ASN A 161 -11.11 -12.15 11.25
CA ASN A 161 -10.66 -10.93 10.57
C ASN A 161 -10.53 -9.73 11.52
N LYS A 162 -10.96 -9.88 12.78
CA LYS A 162 -10.92 -8.83 13.80
C LYS A 162 -9.52 -8.22 14.01
N PRO A 163 -8.41 -9.00 14.04
CA PRO A 163 -7.08 -8.43 14.20
C PRO A 163 -6.69 -7.46 13.07
N ILE A 164 -7.07 -7.75 11.82
CA ILE A 164 -6.79 -6.87 10.68
C ILE A 164 -7.59 -5.58 10.80
N ARG A 165 -8.88 -5.68 11.15
CA ARG A 165 -9.74 -4.51 11.40
C ARG A 165 -9.17 -3.63 12.52
N ASP A 166 -8.84 -4.23 13.66
CA ASP A 166 -8.35 -3.51 14.83
C ASP A 166 -6.99 -2.85 14.54
N PHE A 167 -6.13 -3.52 13.75
CA PHE A 167 -4.90 -2.93 13.22
C PHE A 167 -5.18 -1.69 12.36
N LEU A 168 -6.07 -1.76 11.37
CA LEU A 168 -6.40 -0.61 10.51
C LEU A 168 -6.99 0.57 11.31
N LEU A 169 -7.88 0.29 12.26
CA LEU A 169 -8.42 1.31 13.16
C LEU A 169 -7.32 1.94 14.04
N SER A 170 -6.34 1.15 14.47
CA SER A 170 -5.20 1.67 15.23
C SER A 170 -4.35 2.67 14.43
N LEU A 171 -4.22 2.49 13.11
CA LEU A 171 -3.48 3.41 12.25
C LEU A 171 -4.14 4.80 12.23
N ILE A 172 -5.46 4.82 12.05
CA ILE A 172 -6.27 6.05 12.07
C ILE A 172 -6.13 6.75 13.43
N ASN A 173 -6.19 5.99 14.52
CA ASN A 173 -6.03 6.57 15.86
C ASN A 173 -4.62 7.12 16.10
N LEU A 174 -3.58 6.47 15.58
CA LEU A 174 -2.19 6.92 15.71
C LEU A 174 -1.95 8.22 14.93
N GLU A 175 -2.51 8.33 13.73
CA GLU A 175 -2.41 9.54 12.90
C GLU A 175 -3.15 10.73 13.54
N ASN A 176 -4.36 10.50 14.06
CA ASN A 176 -5.16 11.52 14.75
C ASN A 176 -4.66 11.86 16.17
N GLY A 177 -3.43 11.47 16.54
CA GLY A 177 -2.82 11.80 17.83
C GLY A 177 -3.44 11.10 19.04
N GLY A 178 -4.19 10.02 18.83
CA GLY A 178 -4.84 9.25 19.90
C GLY A 178 -6.15 9.84 20.40
N LEU A 179 -6.90 10.55 19.56
CA LEU A 179 -8.30 10.87 19.87
C LEU A 179 -9.07 9.56 20.08
N ASN A 180 -9.45 9.29 21.34
CA ASN A 180 -10.36 8.21 21.69
C ASN A 180 -11.62 8.36 20.83
N ILE A 181 -11.74 7.52 19.80
CA ILE A 181 -13.03 7.25 19.16
C ILE A 181 -13.82 6.44 20.19
N SER A 182 -14.35 7.13 21.20
CA SER A 182 -15.35 6.58 22.08
C SER A 182 -16.50 6.15 21.17
N LYS A 183 -16.76 4.85 21.20
CA LYS A 183 -17.89 4.24 20.51
C LYS A 183 -19.15 5.06 20.77
N LYS A 184 -19.70 5.69 19.75
CA LYS A 184 -21.15 5.93 19.71
C LYS A 184 -21.80 4.61 19.31
N GLU A 185 -22.03 3.77 20.31
CA GLU A 185 -23.04 2.73 20.22
C GLU A 185 -24.40 3.46 20.05
N LYS A 186 -25.06 3.19 18.93
CA LYS A 186 -26.49 3.39 18.75
C LYS A 186 -27.14 2.03 18.83
#